data_AF-F6H238-F1
#
_entry.id   AF-F6H238-F1
#
_cell.length_a   1.000
_cell.length_b   1.000
_cell.length_c   1.000
_cell.angle_alpha   90.00
_cell.angle_beta   90.00
_cell.angle_gamma   90.00
#
_symmetry.space_group_name_H-M   'P 1'
#
loop_
_entity.id
_entity.type
_entity.pdbx_description
1 polymer ?
#
loop_
_entity_poly.entity_id
_entity_poly.type
_entity_poly.pdbx_seq_one_letter_code
_entity_poly.pdbx_strand_id
1 'polypeptide(L)'
;MKQYGVSKEEAYDEFKKQVESAWKDNNEEFLQPTAVPVPLLTRVLNFSRMMDVLYKDEDEYTLVGPLMKDLVAGMLIDPVPM
;
A
#
# COMPACT_ATOMS: atom_id res chain seq x y z
N MET A 1 5.86 20.76 -3.49
CA MET A 1 6.40 21.86 -4.34
C MET A 1 5.64 23.16 -4.15
N LYS A 2 4.46 23.41 -4.77
CA LYS A 2 3.80 24.74 -4.77
C LYS A 2 3.56 25.35 -3.38
N GLN A 3 3.13 24.55 -2.40
CA GLN A 3 2.80 25.05 -1.05
C GLN A 3 4.03 25.51 -0.26
N TYR A 4 5.18 24.85 -0.43
CA TYR A 4 6.38 25.06 0.39
C TYR A 4 7.60 25.52 -0.40
N GLY A 5 7.48 25.73 -1.72
CA GLY A 5 8.59 26.12 -2.60
C GLY A 5 9.69 25.07 -2.80
N VAL A 6 9.53 23.86 -2.27
CA VAL A 6 10.53 22.78 -2.32
C VAL A 6 10.60 22.07 -3.67
N SER A 7 11.71 21.38 -3.92
CA SER A 7 11.90 20.52 -5.09
C SER A 7 10.96 19.30 -5.10
N LYS A 8 10.91 18.59 -6.23
CA LYS A 8 10.14 17.35 -6.35
C LYS A 8 10.69 16.25 -5.45
N GLU A 9 12.02 16.14 -5.36
CA GLU A 9 12.72 15.13 -4.57
C GLU A 9 12.48 15.34 -3.08
N GLU A 10 12.66 16.56 -2.57
CA GLU A 10 12.36 16.88 -1.17
C GLU A 10 10.90 16.61 -0.81
N ALA A 11 9.97 16.91 -1.72
CA ALA A 11 8.56 16.60 -1.50
C ALA A 11 8.30 15.08 -1.45
N TYR A 12 8.97 14.32 -2.32
CA TYR A 12 8.86 12.86 -2.36
C TYR A 12 9.41 12.22 -1.08
N ASP A 13 10.60 12.65 -0.64
CA ASP A 13 11.22 12.15 0.59
C ASP A 13 10.36 12.43 1.82
N GLU A 14 9.74 13.60 1.87
CA GLU A 14 8.82 13.95 2.96
C GLU A 14 7.56 13.07 2.95
N PHE A 15 6.95 12.84 1.79
CA PHE A 15 5.81 11.93 1.69
C PHE A 15 6.18 10.49 2.07
N LYS A 16 7.38 10.03 1.69
CA LYS A 16 7.87 8.70 2.09
C LYS A 16 7.97 8.58 3.61
N LYS A 17 8.51 9.59 4.31
CA LYS A 17 8.56 9.60 5.78
C LYS A 17 7.17 9.56 6.41
N GLN A 18 6.21 10.28 5.85
CA GLN A 18 4.83 10.27 6.33
C GLN A 18 4.17 8.91 6.16
N VAL A 19 4.37 8.25 5.01
CA VAL A 19 3.90 6.89 4.76
C VAL A 19 4.54 5.89 5.74
N GLU A 20 5.85 5.98 5.97
CA GLU A 20 6.56 5.15 6.94
C GLU A 20 6.06 5.35 8.37
N SER A 21 5.75 6.60 8.75
CA SER A 21 5.14 6.91 10.05
C SER A 21 3.74 6.30 10.16
N ALA A 22 2.89 6.49 9.15
CA ALA A 22 1.53 5.95 9.14
C ALA A 22 1.51 4.41 9.19
N TRP A 23 2.51 3.74 8.61
CA TRP A 23 2.68 2.29 8.77
C TRP A 23 2.96 1.87 10.22
N LYS A 24 3.75 2.66 10.96
CA LYS A 24 4.02 2.39 12.39
C LYS A 24 2.74 2.58 13.22
N ASP A 25 2.02 3.67 12.98
CA ASP A 25 0.77 3.97 13.67
C ASP A 25 -0.26 2.86 13.42
N ASN A 26 -0.46 2.44 12.16
CA ASN A 26 -1.35 1.32 11.82
C ASN A 26 -0.98 0.03 12.55
N ASN A 27 0.31 -0.29 12.65
CA ASN A 27 0.77 -1.50 13.33
C ASN A 27 0.55 -1.42 14.84
N GLU A 28 0.79 -0.26 15.46
CA GLU A 28 0.56 -0.04 16.88
C GLU A 28 -0.94 -0.15 17.20
N GLU A 29 -1.80 0.53 16.45
CA GLU A 29 -3.25 0.51 16.65
C GLU A 29 -3.84 -0.89 16.48
N PHE A 30 -3.32 -1.69 15.55
CA PHE A 30 -3.79 -3.07 15.35
C PHE A 30 -3.50 -4.00 16.54
N LEU A 31 -2.53 -3.63 17.40
CA LEU A 31 -2.20 -4.37 18.62
C LEU A 31 -3.05 -3.92 19.82
N GLN A 32 -3.71 -2.77 19.73
CA GLN A 32 -4.53 -2.25 20.82
C GLN A 32 -5.92 -2.89 20.86
N PRO A 33 -6.49 -3.13 22.06
CA PRO A 33 -7.89 -3.53 22.17
C PRO A 33 -8.81 -2.49 21.52
N THR A 34 -9.72 -2.96 20.68
CA THR A 34 -10.67 -2.09 19.96
C THR A 34 -12.04 -2.74 19.92
N ALA A 35 -13.09 -1.92 19.89
CA ALA A 35 -14.47 -2.37 19.73
C ALA A 35 -14.78 -2.80 18.28
N VAL A 36 -13.88 -2.48 17.33
CA VAL A 36 -14.06 -2.82 15.92
C VAL A 36 -13.67 -4.29 15.68
N PRO A 37 -14.52 -5.10 15.01
CA PRO A 37 -14.18 -6.46 14.65
C PRO A 37 -12.90 -6.54 13.79
N VAL A 38 -11.98 -7.42 14.18
CA VAL A 38 -10.71 -7.67 13.46
C VAL A 38 -10.90 -7.88 11.94
N PRO A 39 -11.91 -8.63 11.44
CA PRO A 39 -12.09 -8.78 10.00
C PRO A 39 -12.29 -7.47 9.23
N LEU A 40 -12.92 -6.46 9.85
CA LEU A 40 -13.08 -5.14 9.23
C LEU A 40 -11.75 -4.39 9.18
N LEU A 41 -10.98 -4.44 10.26
CA LEU A 41 -9.63 -3.84 10.31
C LEU A 41 -8.71 -4.50 9.30
N THR A 42 -8.74 -5.84 9.20
CA THR A 42 -7.96 -6.60 8.22
C THR A 42 -8.31 -6.19 6.78
N ARG A 43 -9.58 -5.90 6.49
CA ARG A 43 -9.99 -5.42 5.16
C ARG A 43 -9.33 -4.09 4.80
N VAL A 44 -9.33 -3.13 5.72
CA VAL A 44 -8.70 -1.81 5.52
C VAL A 44 -7.19 -1.98 5.39
N LEU A 45 -6.57 -2.76 6.27
CA LEU A 45 -5.14 -3.05 6.23
C LEU A 45 -4.71 -3.69 4.90
N ASN A 46 -5.47 -4.68 4.42
CA ASN A 46 -5.17 -5.33 3.15
C ASN A 46 -5.37 -4.40 1.95
N PHE A 47 -6.32 -3.45 2.01
CA PHE A 47 -6.43 -2.41 0.99
C PHE A 47 -5.20 -1.52 0.95
N SER A 48 -4.71 -1.05 2.11
CA SER A 48 -3.48 -0.26 2.20
C SER A 48 -2.27 -1.03 1.67
N ARG A 49 -2.14 -2.32 2.00
CA ARG A 49 -1.08 -3.20 1.48
C ARG A 49 -1.13 -3.34 -0.04
N MET A 50 -2.32 -3.47 -0.61
CA MET A 50 -2.48 -3.53 -2.06
C MET A 50 -2.02 -2.24 -2.73
N MET A 51 -2.37 -1.08 -2.17
CA MET A 51 -1.89 0.21 -2.71
C MET A 51 -0.37 0.33 -2.64
N ASP A 52 0.25 -0.10 -1.54
CA ASP A 52 1.71 -0.11 -1.38
C ASP A 52 2.39 -1.00 -2.42
N VAL A 53 1.83 -2.17 -2.74
CA VAL A 53 2.34 -3.07 -3.78
C VAL A 53 2.20 -2.46 -5.17
N LEU A 54 1.03 -1.90 -5.50
CA LEU A 54 0.72 -1.41 -6.85
C LEU A 54 1.40 -0.10 -7.22
N TYR A 55 1.81 0.70 -6.23
CA TYR A 55 2.43 2.01 -6.44
C TYR A 55 3.86 2.09 -5.93
N LYS A 56 4.50 0.96 -5.65
CA LYS A 56 5.84 0.90 -5.07
C LYS A 56 6.89 1.61 -5.92
N ASP A 57 6.83 1.39 -7.23
CA ASP A 57 7.80 1.91 -8.20
C ASP A 57 7.11 2.80 -9.24
N GLU A 58 6.11 2.26 -9.96
CA GLU A 58 5.32 2.97 -10.96
C GLU A 58 3.81 2.75 -10.75
N ASP A 59 2.97 3.38 -11.57
CA ASP A 59 1.51 3.20 -11.54
C ASP A 59 1.10 1.90 -12.24
N GLU A 60 1.21 0.77 -11.55
CA GLU A 60 0.82 -0.55 -12.08
C GLU A 60 -0.70 -0.76 -12.12
N TYR A 61 -1.49 0.16 -11.52
CA TYR A 61 -2.94 0.04 -11.50
C TYR A 61 -3.58 0.60 -12.76
N THR A 62 -3.24 1.84 -13.16
CA THR A 62 -3.81 2.46 -14.38
C THR A 62 -2.95 2.18 -15.61
N LEU A 63 -1.64 2.02 -15.44
CA LEU A 63 -0.70 1.64 -16.50
C LEU A 63 -0.29 0.18 -16.31
N VAL A 64 -1.26 -0.73 -16.52
CA VAL A 64 -1.13 -2.18 -16.26
C VAL A 64 0.16 -2.76 -16.84
N GLY A 65 1.15 -2.94 -15.98
CA GLY A 65 2.46 -3.49 -16.30
C GLY A 65 2.56 -4.98 -15.98
N PRO A 66 3.78 -5.54 -16.04
CA PRO A 66 4.02 -6.95 -15.76
C PRO A 66 3.61 -7.36 -14.35
N LEU A 67 3.89 -6.52 -13.33
CA LEU A 67 3.58 -6.84 -11.94
C LEU A 67 2.08 -7.09 -11.74
N MET A 68 1.23 -6.18 -12.22
CA MET A 68 -0.22 -6.34 -12.07
C MET A 68 -0.74 -7.60 -12.80
N LYS A 69 -0.21 -7.89 -14.00
CA LYS A 69 -0.60 -9.10 -14.76
C LYS A 69 -0.21 -10.37 -14.02
N ASP A 70 1.01 -10.43 -13.50
CA ASP A 70 1.52 -11.58 -12.77
C ASP A 70 0.75 -11.80 -11.45
N LEU A 71 0.43 -10.72 -10.73
CA LEU A 71 -0.39 -10.77 -9.52
C LEU A 71 -1.79 -11.30 -9.79
N VAL A 72 -2.46 -10.81 -10.84
CA VAL A 72 -3.81 -11.29 -11.22
C VAL A 72 -3.75 -12.75 -11.65
N ALA A 73 -2.77 -13.12 -12.49
CA ALA A 73 -2.60 -14.48 -12.95
C ALA A 73 -2.39 -15.44 -11.76
N GLY A 74 -1.40 -15.17 -10.91
CA GLY A 74 -1.05 -16.04 -9.79
C GLY A 74 -2.09 -16.12 -8.67
N MET A 75 -2.96 -15.12 -8.53
CA MET A 75 -4.01 -15.14 -7.49
C MET A 75 -5.36 -15.68 -7.97
N LEU A 76 -5.72 -15.46 -9.24
CA LEU A 76 -7.10 -15.64 -9.73
C LEU A 76 -7.24 -16.55 -10.96
N ILE A 77 -6.13 -16.88 -11.64
CA ILE A 77 -6.16 -17.64 -12.90
C ILE A 77 -5.42 -18.96 -12.75
N ASP A 78 -4.15 -18.89 -12.32
CA ASP A 78 -3.26 -20.04 -12.30
C ASP A 78 -3.42 -20.84 -11.00
N PRO A 79 -3.64 -22.16 -11.06
CA PRO A 79 -3.72 -23.00 -9.87
C PRO A 79 -2.33 -23.22 -9.27
N VAL A 80 -2.27 -23.38 -7.95
CA VAL A 80 -1.06 -23.84 -7.27
C VAL A 80 -0.80 -25.30 -7.68
N PRO A 81 0.41 -25.64 -8.17
CA PRO A 81 0.75 -27.03 -8.48
C PRO A 81 0.58 -27.94 -7.26
N MET A 82 0.03 -29.14 -7.47
CA MET A 82 -0.11 -30.17 -6.45
C MET A 82 1.13 -31.07 -6.37
#